data_AF-A0A9N9KRG4-F1
#
_entry.id   AF-A0A9N9KRG4-F1
#
_cell.length_a   1.000
_cell.length_b   1.000
_cell.length_c   1.000
_cell.angle_alpha   90.00
_cell.angle_beta   90.00
_cell.angle_gamma   90.00
#
_symmetry.space_group_name_H-M   'P 1'
#
loop_
_entity.id
_entity.type
_entity.pdbx_description
1 polymer ?
#
loop_
_entity_poly.entity_id
_entity_poly.type
_entity_poly.pdbx_seq_one_letter_code
_entity_poly.pdbx_strand_id
1 'polypeptide(L)'
;MSNSESISKVANLQNVYTADNEAQQVTHDKEEANKHKAKWYRSSFYNALILGVCNFLAPGIWGAMNSLGAGGAQKPYLVNTANALTFCLMVVSCYFSPTLVRMIGIKYALLFGTLGYAPYAAGLYTNNRFGTEWFVLFGAACCGISAGVFWMAEAAIALAYPEPENQGKFLGFWLSFRVGGQVVGGAINLGINANANKAGKVSYNVYLVFIALQAVAPLASLLLNKPDKVQRTDGVKVRLAITEGSIYELKATTRLLFSRNFLLIIPLIAQGVYTEAVMFTFQSLWFSVRARALGSFVAGIAAVISGNLLGTWLDRQKIALKTRARGAFIVILTLQGAWWIWATILVNDFHKSRPTYDWVDAGFGKGFALFFMWVAWFQLNYMYLYFVVGELAGTPEELIRIAGLLRAVESAVQAVSYGLNSIPIIADIGGVYLNFCLWGISLLPGWLVIKEIGVSLGDKKMERERVEGENEVSDVKSN
;
A
#
# COMPACT_ATOMS: atom_id res chain seq x y z
N MET A 1 31.17 -41.24 50.43
CA MET A 1 30.45 -40.44 51.44
C MET A 1 30.87 -38.99 51.22
N SER A 2 30.10 -38.22 50.45
CA SER A 2 28.90 -37.47 50.89
C SER A 2 29.32 -36.10 51.43
N ASN A 3 29.32 -35.04 50.62
CA ASN A 3 28.17 -34.13 50.45
C ASN A 3 27.46 -33.81 51.78
N SER A 4 27.71 -32.63 52.37
CA SER A 4 26.70 -31.90 53.17
C SER A 4 27.09 -30.45 53.55
N GLU A 5 27.92 -29.74 52.79
CA GLU A 5 28.22 -28.32 53.05
C GLU A 5 27.28 -27.32 52.32
N SER A 6 26.08 -27.76 51.95
CA SER A 6 25.11 -26.94 51.19
C SER A 6 23.70 -26.89 51.81
N ILE A 7 23.57 -26.92 53.15
CA ILE A 7 22.27 -26.87 53.85
C ILE A 7 22.21 -25.73 54.90
N SER A 8 22.60 -24.50 54.57
CA SER A 8 22.31 -23.35 55.46
C SER A 8 21.83 -22.07 54.77
N LYS A 9 21.46 -22.13 53.48
CA LYS A 9 20.91 -20.97 52.75
C LYS A 9 19.55 -21.22 52.10
N VAL A 10 18.76 -22.15 52.64
CA VAL A 10 17.36 -22.38 52.24
C VAL A 10 16.46 -22.23 53.46
N ALA A 11 16.26 -21.00 53.94
CA ALA A 11 15.27 -20.73 54.98
C ALA A 11 14.81 -19.25 55.05
N ASN A 12 14.92 -18.46 53.98
CA ASN A 12 14.50 -17.05 54.05
C ASN A 12 13.95 -16.45 52.75
N LEU A 13 13.19 -17.23 51.98
CA LEU A 13 12.47 -16.72 50.80
C LEU A 13 11.08 -17.34 50.72
N GLN A 14 10.27 -17.13 51.75
CA GLN A 14 8.82 -17.32 51.69
C GLN A 14 8.22 -16.77 52.97
N ASN A 15 7.85 -15.48 52.98
CA ASN A 15 6.57 -15.03 53.50
C ASN A 15 6.40 -13.51 53.43
N VAL A 16 5.36 -13.12 52.68
CA VAL A 16 4.39 -12.07 53.02
C VAL A 16 4.73 -10.63 52.63
N TYR A 17 4.19 -10.28 51.46
CA TYR A 17 3.58 -8.99 51.12
C TYR A 17 2.92 -8.27 52.32
N THR A 18 3.33 -7.04 52.58
CA THR A 18 2.47 -5.92 53.04
C THR A 18 3.15 -4.64 52.51
N ALA A 19 2.57 -4.04 51.48
CA ALA A 19 1.77 -2.82 51.59
C ALA A 19 2.60 -1.63 52.08
N ASP A 20 3.21 -0.90 51.14
CA ASP A 20 3.21 0.57 51.12
C ASP A 20 3.61 1.04 49.71
N ASN A 21 2.59 1.48 48.96
CA ASN A 21 2.71 2.19 47.69
C ASN A 21 3.12 3.64 48.00
N GLU A 22 4.41 3.91 48.06
CA GLU A 22 4.92 5.24 47.73
C GLU A 22 5.71 5.12 46.44
N ALA A 23 5.07 5.59 45.36
CA ALA A 23 5.65 5.75 44.06
C ALA A 23 6.91 6.61 44.19
N GLN A 24 8.08 5.98 44.20
CA GLN A 24 9.31 6.64 43.79
C GLN A 24 9.09 7.11 42.35
N GLN A 25 8.76 8.39 42.23
CA GLN A 25 8.95 9.18 41.03
C GLN A 25 10.41 9.01 40.62
N VAL A 26 10.67 8.03 39.76
CA VAL A 26 11.84 8.04 38.90
C VAL A 26 11.64 9.28 38.04
N THR A 27 12.30 10.35 38.48
CA THR A 27 12.43 11.65 37.83
C THR A 27 12.45 11.50 36.31
N HIS A 28 11.38 11.96 35.67
CA HIS A 28 11.28 12.16 34.21
C HIS A 28 12.19 13.30 33.71
N ASP A 29 13.18 13.74 34.49
CA ASP A 29 13.99 14.94 34.24
C ASP A 29 15.29 14.68 33.48
N LYS A 30 15.43 13.51 32.82
CA LYS A 30 16.56 13.23 31.92
C LYS A 30 16.06 12.66 30.59
N GLU A 31 15.40 13.51 29.81
CA GLU A 31 15.58 13.68 28.36
C GLU A 31 14.61 14.75 27.79
N GLU A 32 14.62 15.96 28.37
CA GLU A 32 14.52 17.14 27.51
C GLU A 32 15.89 17.35 26.82
N ALA A 33 16.32 16.37 26.02
CA ALA A 33 17.40 16.59 25.08
C ALA A 33 16.97 17.76 24.20
N ASN A 34 17.68 18.89 24.31
CA ASN A 34 17.49 20.15 23.57
C ASN A 34 16.68 19.96 22.27
N LYS A 35 15.33 20.08 22.34
CA LYS A 35 14.49 19.98 21.15
C LYS A 35 14.87 21.12 20.23
N HIS A 36 15.63 20.78 19.20
CA HIS A 36 16.16 21.78 18.29
C HIS A 36 14.98 22.39 17.54
N LYS A 37 14.80 23.71 17.65
CA LYS A 37 13.65 24.39 17.03
C LYS A 37 13.79 24.36 15.52
N ALA A 38 13.23 23.32 14.89
CA ALA A 38 13.21 23.18 13.44
C ALA A 38 12.37 24.30 12.82
N LYS A 39 12.87 24.93 11.75
CA LYS A 39 12.04 25.84 10.95
C LYS A 39 10.89 25.05 10.35
N TRP A 40 9.67 25.58 10.39
CA TRP A 40 8.48 24.86 9.89
C TRP A 40 8.70 24.27 8.49
N TYR A 41 9.17 25.07 7.53
CA TYR A 41 9.43 24.65 6.15
C TYR A 41 10.64 23.71 5.95
N ARG A 42 11.39 23.39 7.01
CA ARG A 42 12.49 22.42 7.01
C ARG A 42 12.20 21.20 7.89
N SER A 43 11.11 21.23 8.66
CA SER A 43 10.74 20.18 9.61
C SER A 43 10.42 18.85 8.91
N SER A 44 10.55 17.73 9.63
CA SER A 44 10.10 16.42 9.18
C SER A 44 8.63 16.45 8.75
N PHE A 45 7.76 17.09 9.56
CA PHE A 45 6.33 17.20 9.27
C PHE A 45 6.01 17.95 7.96
N TYR A 46 6.71 19.05 7.67
CA TYR A 46 6.53 19.76 6.41
C TYR A 46 6.90 18.87 5.21
N ASN A 47 7.99 18.10 5.32
CA ASN A 47 8.35 17.17 4.25
C ASN A 47 7.34 16.02 4.12
N ALA A 48 6.75 15.56 5.23
CA ALA A 48 5.62 14.62 5.22
C ALA A 48 4.43 15.18 4.44
N LEU A 49 4.08 16.45 4.69
CA LEU A 49 3.03 17.16 3.98
C LEU A 49 3.32 17.23 2.48
N ILE A 50 4.53 17.66 2.08
CA ILE A 50 4.88 17.75 0.65
C ILE A 50 4.86 16.38 -0.02
N LEU A 51 5.40 15.34 0.63
CA LEU A 51 5.35 13.98 0.12
C LEU A 51 3.90 13.47 0.00
N GLY A 52 3.04 13.83 0.97
CA GLY A 52 1.61 13.54 0.97
C GLY A 52 0.90 14.23 -0.19
N VAL A 53 1.14 15.52 -0.40
CA VAL A 53 0.60 16.27 -1.55
C VAL A 53 1.03 15.64 -2.87
N CYS A 54 2.29 15.23 -3.02
CA CYS A 54 2.74 14.52 -4.22
C CYS A 54 2.00 13.18 -4.39
N ASN A 55 1.77 12.45 -3.30
CA ASN A 55 0.99 11.22 -3.31
C ASN A 55 -0.47 11.42 -3.71
N PHE A 56 -1.10 12.47 -3.18
CA PHE A 56 -2.45 12.84 -3.54
C PHE A 56 -2.53 13.14 -5.04
N LEU A 57 -1.67 14.03 -5.54
CA LEU A 57 -1.74 14.55 -6.91
C LEU A 57 -1.34 13.53 -7.98
N ALA A 58 -0.39 12.63 -7.69
CA ALA A 58 0.09 11.64 -8.65
C ALA A 58 -0.59 10.25 -8.46
N PRO A 59 -0.09 9.33 -7.61
CA PRO A 59 -0.68 8.00 -7.48
C PRO A 59 -2.12 8.00 -6.94
N GLY A 60 -2.51 8.98 -6.12
CA GLY A 60 -3.87 9.14 -5.60
C GLY A 60 -4.88 9.42 -6.72
N ILE A 61 -4.61 10.40 -7.58
CA ILE A 61 -5.44 10.69 -8.76
C ILE A 61 -5.37 9.53 -9.78
N TRP A 62 -4.24 8.84 -9.93
CA TRP A 62 -4.17 7.63 -10.75
C TRP A 62 -5.06 6.51 -10.22
N GLY A 63 -5.07 6.29 -8.91
CA GLY A 63 -5.96 5.34 -8.25
C GLY A 63 -7.42 5.73 -8.44
N ALA A 64 -7.72 7.03 -8.29
CA ALA A 64 -9.05 7.57 -8.58
C ALA A 64 -9.46 7.23 -10.02
N MET A 65 -8.60 7.49 -11.02
CA MET A 65 -8.86 7.19 -12.44
C MET A 65 -9.23 5.73 -12.69
N ASN A 66 -8.48 4.80 -12.10
CA ASN A 66 -8.77 3.38 -12.27
C ASN A 66 -10.08 2.96 -11.60
N SER A 67 -10.43 3.58 -10.47
CA SER A 67 -11.68 3.33 -9.77
C SER A 67 -12.95 3.77 -10.51
N LEU A 68 -12.83 4.50 -11.63
CA LEU A 68 -13.97 4.75 -12.53
C LEU A 68 -14.38 3.49 -13.33
N GLY A 69 -13.58 2.42 -13.27
CA GLY A 69 -13.70 1.24 -14.12
C GLY A 69 -13.13 1.53 -15.50
N ALA A 70 -12.09 0.78 -15.91
CA ALA A 70 -11.39 0.97 -17.18
C ALA A 70 -10.88 2.41 -17.40
N GLY A 71 -10.41 3.10 -16.34
CA GLY A 71 -9.99 4.50 -16.49
C GLY A 71 -11.14 5.45 -16.88
N GLY A 72 -12.40 5.03 -16.78
CA GLY A 72 -13.58 5.75 -17.27
C GLY A 72 -13.88 5.53 -18.76
N ALA A 73 -13.16 4.64 -19.43
CA ALA A 73 -13.43 4.26 -20.81
C ALA A 73 -14.73 3.45 -20.94
N GLN A 74 -15.20 3.27 -22.18
CA GLN A 74 -16.37 2.45 -22.46
C GLN A 74 -16.06 0.95 -22.37
N LYS A 75 -14.85 0.54 -22.74
CA LYS A 75 -14.39 -0.86 -22.71
C LYS A 75 -13.08 -0.95 -21.93
N PRO A 76 -12.85 -2.04 -21.18
CA PRO A 76 -11.68 -2.17 -20.33
C PRO A 76 -10.37 -2.49 -21.05
N TYR A 77 -10.44 -3.01 -22.27
CA TYR A 77 -9.30 -3.69 -22.91
C TYR A 77 -8.07 -2.81 -23.11
N LEU A 78 -8.22 -1.65 -23.77
CA LEU A 78 -7.10 -0.73 -24.01
C LEU A 78 -6.49 -0.23 -22.71
N VAL A 79 -7.33 0.12 -21.73
CA VAL A 79 -6.86 0.65 -20.44
C VAL A 79 -6.19 -0.44 -19.61
N ASN A 80 -6.70 -1.67 -19.66
CA ASN A 80 -6.05 -2.82 -19.05
C ASN A 80 -4.69 -3.13 -19.72
N THR A 81 -4.59 -3.05 -21.05
CA THR A 81 -3.29 -3.14 -21.74
C THR A 81 -2.33 -2.04 -21.29
N ALA A 82 -2.82 -0.81 -21.18
CA ALA A 82 -2.03 0.34 -20.73
C ALA A 82 -1.56 0.19 -19.27
N ASN A 83 -2.43 -0.27 -18.36
CA ASN A 83 -2.05 -0.55 -16.98
C ASN A 83 -1.05 -1.71 -16.89
N ALA A 84 -1.23 -2.78 -17.67
CA ALA A 84 -0.27 -3.87 -17.75
C ALA A 84 1.13 -3.37 -18.14
N LEU A 85 1.20 -2.52 -19.18
CA LEU A 85 2.43 -1.86 -19.60
C LEU A 85 3.03 -0.98 -18.50
N THR A 86 2.18 -0.20 -17.81
CA THR A 86 2.59 0.64 -16.66
C THR A 86 3.28 -0.19 -15.60
N PHE A 87 2.67 -1.29 -15.16
CA PHE A 87 3.23 -2.15 -14.12
C PHE A 87 4.48 -2.92 -14.57
N CYS A 88 4.55 -3.38 -15.82
CA CYS A 88 5.77 -3.97 -16.39
C CYS A 88 6.95 -2.99 -16.33
N LEU A 89 6.75 -1.76 -16.77
CA LEU A 89 7.78 -0.72 -16.74
C LEU A 89 8.06 -0.22 -15.32
N MET A 90 7.09 -0.30 -14.40
CA MET A 90 7.28 -0.01 -13.00
C MET A 90 8.25 -1.01 -12.35
N VAL A 91 8.13 -2.31 -12.63
CA VAL A 91 9.08 -3.33 -12.15
C VAL A 91 10.51 -3.00 -12.60
N VAL A 92 10.68 -2.68 -13.88
CA VAL A 92 11.99 -2.33 -14.45
C VAL A 92 12.52 -1.03 -13.85
N SER A 93 11.71 0.03 -13.78
CA SER A 93 12.15 1.32 -13.26
C SER A 93 12.46 1.27 -11.76
N CYS A 94 11.67 0.57 -10.94
CA CYS A 94 11.98 0.31 -9.53
C CYS A 94 13.38 -0.29 -9.36
N TYR A 95 13.75 -1.25 -10.21
CA TYR A 95 15.07 -1.90 -10.18
C TYR A 95 16.22 -0.92 -10.41
N PHE A 96 16.07 0.02 -11.35
CA PHE A 96 17.11 1.02 -11.67
C PHE A 96 17.04 2.31 -10.84
N SER A 97 15.96 2.50 -10.09
CA SER A 97 15.70 3.73 -9.33
C SER A 97 16.79 4.09 -8.30
N PRO A 98 17.40 3.13 -7.56
CA PRO A 98 18.49 3.45 -6.63
C PRO A 98 19.69 4.11 -7.31
N THR A 99 20.07 3.63 -8.50
CA THR A 99 21.13 4.23 -9.31
C THR A 99 20.76 5.64 -9.75
N LEU A 100 19.51 5.85 -10.18
CA LEU A 100 19.02 7.17 -10.55
C LEU A 100 19.09 8.15 -9.36
N VAL A 101 18.58 7.77 -8.18
CA VAL A 101 18.66 8.60 -6.97
C VAL A 101 20.10 8.94 -6.59
N ARG A 102 21.04 8.01 -6.76
CA ARG A 102 22.46 8.30 -6.52
C ARG A 102 23.00 9.38 -7.46
N MET A 103 22.56 9.39 -8.72
CA MET A 103 23.02 10.37 -9.72
C MET A 103 22.38 11.75 -9.55
N ILE A 104 21.06 11.81 -9.39
CA ILE A 104 20.33 13.09 -9.39
C ILE A 104 19.89 13.54 -8.00
N GLY A 105 19.93 12.68 -6.98
CA GLY A 105 19.46 12.97 -5.63
C GLY A 105 17.96 12.73 -5.44
N ILE A 106 17.56 12.46 -4.19
CA ILE A 106 16.19 12.03 -3.83
C ILE A 106 15.09 13.03 -4.22
N LYS A 107 15.37 14.33 -4.08
CA LYS A 107 14.42 15.40 -4.39
C LYS A 107 14.05 15.39 -5.88
N TYR A 108 15.06 15.28 -6.75
CA TYR A 108 14.84 15.29 -8.18
C TYR A 108 14.33 13.94 -8.70
N ALA A 109 14.63 12.84 -8.00
CA ALA A 109 13.98 11.55 -8.26
C ALA A 109 12.47 11.59 -7.94
N LEU A 110 12.05 12.20 -6.82
CA LEU A 110 10.63 12.41 -6.55
C LEU A 110 9.98 13.27 -7.65
N LEU A 111 10.64 14.35 -8.08
CA LEU A 111 10.17 15.17 -9.19
C LEU A 111 9.98 14.35 -10.47
N PHE A 112 11.01 13.63 -10.89
CA PHE A 112 10.94 12.74 -12.04
C PHE A 112 9.79 11.75 -11.90
N GLY A 113 9.62 11.19 -10.70
CA GLY A 113 8.58 10.22 -10.40
C GLY A 113 7.15 10.74 -10.58
N THR A 114 6.93 12.04 -10.44
CA THR A 114 5.61 12.66 -10.65
C THR A 114 5.29 12.99 -12.12
N LEU A 115 6.28 13.06 -13.01
CA LEU A 115 6.09 13.58 -14.38
C LEU A 115 5.22 12.70 -15.28
N GLY A 116 5.29 11.37 -15.12
CA GLY A 116 4.65 10.43 -16.06
C GLY A 116 3.15 10.25 -15.85
N TYR A 117 2.59 10.75 -14.76
CA TYR A 117 1.16 10.59 -14.44
C TYR A 117 0.26 11.45 -15.35
N ALA A 118 0.59 12.72 -15.55
CA ALA A 118 -0.21 13.62 -16.39
C ALA A 118 -0.30 13.19 -17.86
N PRO A 119 0.78 12.71 -18.52
CA PRO A 119 0.69 12.12 -19.86
C PRO A 119 -0.29 10.95 -19.96
N TYR A 120 -0.39 10.10 -18.94
CA TYR A 120 -1.36 9.00 -18.93
C TYR A 120 -2.81 9.51 -18.89
N ALA A 121 -3.12 10.46 -18.01
CA ALA A 121 -4.44 11.09 -17.97
C ALA A 121 -4.78 11.82 -19.29
N ALA A 122 -3.79 12.47 -19.91
CA ALA A 122 -3.94 13.08 -21.22
C ALA A 122 -4.20 12.04 -22.34
N GLY A 123 -3.54 10.88 -22.27
CA GLY A 123 -3.83 9.73 -23.12
C GLY A 123 -5.30 9.32 -23.02
N LEU A 124 -5.78 9.08 -21.81
CA LEU A 124 -7.19 8.73 -21.57
C LEU A 124 -8.17 9.82 -22.05
N TYR A 125 -7.83 11.10 -21.85
CA TYR A 125 -8.61 12.22 -22.37
C TYR A 125 -8.72 12.19 -23.90
N THR A 126 -7.60 12.07 -24.62
CA THR A 126 -7.62 12.06 -26.09
C THR A 126 -8.31 10.82 -26.65
N ASN A 127 -8.17 9.67 -25.98
CA ASN A 127 -8.94 8.48 -26.32
C ASN A 127 -10.43 8.71 -26.13
N ASN A 128 -10.83 9.28 -24.99
CA ASN A 128 -12.22 9.58 -24.71
C ASN A 128 -12.78 10.59 -25.74
N ARG A 129 -12.07 11.67 -26.04
CA ARG A 129 -12.58 12.75 -26.89
C ARG A 129 -12.49 12.47 -28.39
N PHE A 130 -11.41 11.83 -28.82
CA PHE A 130 -11.01 11.70 -30.24
C PHE A 130 -10.78 10.24 -30.68
N GLY A 131 -10.80 9.26 -29.76
CA GLY A 131 -10.54 7.86 -30.09
C GLY A 131 -9.06 7.51 -30.27
N THR A 132 -8.13 8.39 -29.88
CA THR A 132 -6.68 8.14 -30.02
C THR A 132 -6.21 7.05 -29.05
N GLU A 133 -5.66 5.95 -29.56
CA GLU A 133 -5.22 4.82 -28.71
C GLU A 133 -3.72 4.86 -28.36
N TRP A 134 -2.86 5.21 -29.32
CA TRP A 134 -1.40 5.19 -29.13
C TRP A 134 -0.95 6.05 -27.95
N PHE A 135 -1.61 7.19 -27.73
CA PHE A 135 -1.24 8.13 -26.67
C PHE A 135 -1.59 7.58 -25.28
N VAL A 136 -2.58 6.68 -25.17
CA VAL A 136 -2.85 5.95 -23.92
C VAL A 136 -1.67 5.05 -23.57
N LEU A 137 -1.15 4.30 -24.54
CA LEU A 137 -0.01 3.40 -24.35
C LEU A 137 1.28 4.16 -24.07
N PHE A 138 1.53 5.25 -24.80
CA PHE A 138 2.67 6.14 -24.56
C PHE A 138 2.59 6.77 -23.16
N GLY A 139 1.43 7.30 -22.78
CA GLY A 139 1.19 7.87 -21.46
C GLY A 139 1.39 6.85 -20.34
N ALA A 140 0.90 5.62 -20.52
CA ALA A 140 1.14 4.50 -19.60
C ALA A 140 2.63 4.15 -19.49
N ALA A 141 3.38 4.19 -20.59
CA ALA A 141 4.82 3.96 -20.55
C ALA A 141 5.55 5.03 -19.73
N CYS A 142 5.22 6.31 -19.96
CA CYS A 142 5.73 7.42 -19.15
C CYS A 142 5.37 7.23 -17.66
N CYS A 143 4.11 6.88 -17.37
CA CYS A 143 3.62 6.66 -16.02
C CYS A 143 4.35 5.50 -15.34
N GLY A 144 4.56 4.37 -16.01
CA GLY A 144 5.24 3.21 -15.44
C GLY A 144 6.69 3.51 -15.07
N ILE A 145 7.42 4.18 -15.97
CA ILE A 145 8.81 4.59 -15.73
C ILE A 145 8.90 5.59 -14.57
N SER A 146 8.02 6.58 -14.52
CA SER A 146 8.03 7.57 -13.43
C SER A 146 7.57 6.95 -12.10
N ALA A 147 6.54 6.12 -12.12
CA ALA A 147 5.98 5.51 -10.93
C ALA A 147 7.02 4.68 -10.16
N GLY A 148 7.86 3.88 -10.84
CA GLY A 148 8.86 3.09 -10.13
C GLY A 148 9.89 3.94 -9.39
N VAL A 149 10.28 5.08 -9.98
CA VAL A 149 11.13 6.07 -9.32
C VAL A 149 10.40 6.76 -8.18
N PHE A 150 9.12 7.10 -8.36
CA PHE A 150 8.28 7.72 -7.34
C PHE A 150 8.18 6.85 -6.08
N TRP A 151 7.78 5.58 -6.23
CA TRP A 151 7.60 4.66 -5.10
C TRP A 151 8.89 4.42 -4.33
N MET A 152 10.03 4.32 -5.04
CA MET A 152 11.31 4.20 -4.35
C MET A 152 11.67 5.49 -3.61
N ALA A 153 11.52 6.65 -4.27
CA ALA A 153 11.83 7.93 -3.65
C ALA A 153 10.95 8.19 -2.42
N GLU A 154 9.67 7.87 -2.51
CA GLU A 154 8.72 7.91 -1.41
C GLU A 154 9.16 7.03 -0.24
N ALA A 155 9.46 5.75 -0.48
CA ALA A 155 9.88 4.84 0.57
C ALA A 155 11.12 5.35 1.30
N ALA A 156 12.12 5.81 0.54
CA ALA A 156 13.35 6.37 1.11
C ALA A 156 13.10 7.64 1.94
N ILE A 157 12.23 8.55 1.48
CA ILE A 157 11.87 9.76 2.25
C ILE A 157 11.09 9.38 3.51
N ALA A 158 10.11 8.48 3.40
CA ALA A 158 9.26 8.05 4.50
C ALA A 158 10.04 7.38 5.63
N LEU A 159 11.14 6.71 5.31
CA LEU A 159 12.00 6.05 6.28
C LEU A 159 13.07 6.99 6.87
N ALA A 160 13.69 7.83 6.04
CA ALA A 160 14.88 8.59 6.46
C ALA A 160 14.57 9.96 7.10
N TYR A 161 13.45 10.59 6.72
CA TYR A 161 13.14 11.96 7.16
C TYR A 161 12.58 12.05 8.58
N PRO A 162 11.64 11.19 9.02
CA PRO A 162 11.11 11.27 10.37
C PRO A 162 12.14 10.86 11.43
N GLU A 163 11.98 11.42 12.61
CA GLU A 163 12.54 10.94 13.86
C GLU A 163 11.94 9.56 14.21
N PRO A 164 12.72 8.60 14.77
CA PRO A 164 12.26 7.27 15.17
C PRO A 164 10.94 7.30 15.95
N GLU A 165 10.87 8.13 16.98
CA GLU A 165 9.68 8.36 17.81
C GLU A 165 8.45 8.92 17.06
N ASN A 166 8.65 9.53 15.89
CA ASN A 166 7.61 10.15 15.08
C ASN A 166 7.32 9.41 13.76
N GLN A 167 8.01 8.30 13.47
CA GLN A 167 7.81 7.52 12.24
C GLN A 167 6.35 7.15 12.03
N GLY A 168 5.69 6.56 13.04
CA GLY A 168 4.28 6.16 12.91
C GLY A 168 3.33 7.31 12.58
N LYS A 169 3.51 8.48 13.21
CA LYS A 169 2.70 9.69 12.93
C LYS A 169 2.96 10.24 11.54
N PHE A 170 4.22 10.26 11.12
CA PHE A 170 4.63 10.66 9.77
C PHE A 170 3.97 9.76 8.73
N LEU A 171 4.11 8.44 8.87
CA LEU A 171 3.54 7.45 7.94
C LEU A 171 2.01 7.56 7.89
N GLY A 172 1.32 7.64 9.03
CA GLY A 172 -0.15 7.74 9.07
C GLY A 172 -0.67 9.03 8.42
N PHE A 173 -0.05 10.17 8.71
CA PHE A 173 -0.42 11.45 8.12
C PHE A 173 -0.22 11.45 6.60
N TRP A 174 0.95 11.00 6.15
CA TRP A 174 1.29 10.91 4.73
C TRP A 174 0.35 9.96 3.97
N LEU A 175 0.11 8.75 4.48
CA LEU A 175 -0.69 7.73 3.80
C LEU A 175 -2.14 8.20 3.59
N SER A 176 -2.64 9.04 4.49
CA SER A 176 -3.98 9.63 4.40
C SER A 176 -4.18 10.44 3.10
N PHE A 177 -3.12 11.08 2.57
CA PHE A 177 -3.21 11.84 1.31
C PHE A 177 -3.44 10.94 0.10
N ARG A 178 -2.78 9.77 0.05
CA ARG A 178 -2.98 8.82 -1.05
C ARG A 178 -4.44 8.36 -1.12
N VAL A 179 -5.01 8.00 0.04
CA VAL A 179 -6.41 7.56 0.11
C VAL A 179 -7.38 8.73 -0.13
N GLY A 180 -7.04 9.92 0.36
CA GLY A 180 -7.77 11.15 0.06
C GLY A 180 -7.88 11.43 -1.44
N GLY A 181 -6.83 11.14 -2.22
CA GLY A 181 -6.84 11.27 -3.68
C GLY A 181 -7.93 10.45 -4.35
N GLN A 182 -8.09 9.19 -3.91
CA GLN A 182 -9.14 8.30 -4.41
C GLN A 182 -10.54 8.82 -4.07
N VAL A 183 -10.77 9.24 -2.82
CA VAL A 183 -12.07 9.75 -2.37
C VAL A 183 -12.45 11.04 -3.10
N VAL A 184 -11.51 12.00 -3.21
CA VAL A 184 -11.75 13.27 -3.91
C VAL A 184 -11.99 13.04 -5.40
N GLY A 185 -11.19 12.18 -6.04
CA GLY A 185 -11.39 11.87 -7.46
C GLY A 185 -12.70 11.14 -7.73
N GLY A 186 -13.14 10.25 -6.82
CA GLY A 186 -14.46 9.64 -6.87
C GLY A 186 -15.60 10.67 -6.72
N ALA A 187 -15.44 11.64 -5.80
CA ALA A 187 -16.41 12.73 -5.60
C ALA A 187 -16.52 13.64 -6.83
N ILE A 188 -15.39 14.03 -7.44
CA ILE A 188 -15.35 14.80 -8.69
C ILE A 188 -16.09 14.06 -9.79
N ASN A 189 -15.79 12.77 -9.95
CA ASN A 189 -16.42 11.95 -10.97
C ASN A 189 -17.94 11.82 -10.77
N LEU A 190 -18.39 11.58 -9.54
CA LEU A 190 -19.81 11.51 -9.19
C LEU A 190 -20.52 12.83 -9.46
N GLY A 191 -19.94 13.96 -9.03
CA GLY A 191 -20.52 15.28 -9.26
C GLY A 191 -20.71 15.61 -10.75
N ILE A 192 -19.74 15.24 -11.59
CA ILE A 192 -19.78 15.51 -13.04
C ILE A 192 -20.72 14.54 -13.78
N ASN A 193 -20.76 13.27 -13.37
CA ASN A 193 -21.48 12.22 -14.10
C ASN A 193 -22.80 11.77 -13.46
N ALA A 194 -23.31 12.46 -12.42
CA ALA A 194 -24.52 12.07 -11.71
C ALA A 194 -25.75 11.85 -12.61
N ASN A 195 -25.82 12.56 -13.74
CA ASN A 195 -26.93 12.49 -14.70
C ASN A 195 -26.69 11.47 -15.84
N ALA A 196 -25.54 10.80 -15.90
CA ALA A 196 -25.17 9.89 -16.98
C ALA A 196 -25.64 8.44 -16.70
N ASN A 197 -26.91 8.15 -16.98
CA ASN A 197 -27.59 6.89 -16.62
C ASN A 197 -27.44 5.73 -17.62
N LYS A 198 -26.51 5.80 -18.57
CA LYS A 198 -26.31 4.77 -19.61
C LYS A 198 -24.90 4.18 -19.55
N ALA A 199 -24.70 3.03 -20.20
CA ALA A 199 -23.36 2.56 -20.56
C ALA A 199 -22.64 3.61 -21.40
N GLY A 200 -21.31 3.65 -21.30
CA GLY A 200 -20.51 4.58 -22.08
C GLY A 200 -19.20 4.93 -21.39
N LYS A 201 -18.66 6.06 -21.77
CA LYS A 201 -17.45 6.63 -21.18
C LYS A 201 -17.83 7.80 -20.27
N VAL A 202 -17.00 8.05 -19.26
CA VAL A 202 -17.18 9.20 -18.37
C VAL A 202 -16.99 10.51 -19.13
N SER A 203 -17.56 11.60 -18.62
CA SER A 203 -17.35 12.93 -19.18
C SER A 203 -15.85 13.26 -19.29
N TYR A 204 -15.43 13.77 -20.45
CA TYR A 204 -14.03 14.14 -20.67
C TYR A 204 -13.56 15.27 -19.73
N ASN A 205 -14.49 16.04 -19.15
CA ASN A 205 -14.20 17.07 -18.15
C ASN A 205 -13.53 16.48 -16.89
N VAL A 206 -13.82 15.22 -16.55
CA VAL A 206 -13.17 14.53 -15.43
C VAL A 206 -11.66 14.44 -15.67
N TYR A 207 -11.24 14.08 -16.90
CA TYR A 207 -9.81 14.00 -17.21
C TYR A 207 -9.14 15.37 -17.23
N LEU A 208 -9.83 16.44 -17.66
CA LEU A 208 -9.25 17.79 -17.61
C LEU A 208 -8.89 18.18 -16.17
N VAL A 209 -9.76 17.85 -15.20
CA VAL A 209 -9.46 18.07 -13.77
C VAL A 209 -8.28 17.20 -13.32
N PHE A 210 -8.26 15.92 -13.68
CA PHE A 210 -7.16 15.02 -13.30
C PHE A 210 -5.82 15.42 -13.90
N ILE A 211 -5.78 15.85 -15.16
CA ILE A 211 -4.59 16.38 -15.83
C ILE A 211 -4.10 17.63 -15.11
N ALA A 212 -5.00 18.56 -14.78
CA ALA A 212 -4.63 19.78 -14.07
C ALA A 212 -4.01 19.48 -12.70
N LEU A 213 -4.62 18.56 -11.92
CA LEU A 213 -4.08 18.13 -10.63
C LEU A 213 -2.71 17.45 -10.79
N GLN A 214 -2.56 16.52 -11.73
CA GLN A 214 -1.31 15.81 -11.95
C GLN A 214 -0.19 16.71 -12.49
N ALA A 215 -0.52 17.73 -13.29
CA ALA A 215 0.45 18.70 -13.79
C ALA A 215 1.04 19.59 -12.68
N VAL A 216 0.36 19.71 -11.53
CA VAL A 216 0.86 20.42 -10.35
C VAL A 216 1.82 19.55 -9.52
N ALA A 217 1.77 18.22 -9.65
CA ALA A 217 2.57 17.31 -8.83
C ALA A 217 4.10 17.55 -8.93
N PRO A 218 4.69 17.79 -10.13
CA PRO A 218 6.10 18.13 -10.25
C PRO A 218 6.46 19.45 -9.55
N LEU A 219 5.57 20.44 -9.59
CA LEU A 219 5.77 21.71 -8.90
C LEU A 219 5.72 21.53 -7.38
N ALA A 220 4.79 20.72 -6.88
CA ALA A 220 4.72 20.37 -5.46
C ALA A 220 5.99 19.63 -5.00
N SER A 221 6.53 18.73 -5.83
CA SER A 221 7.75 17.98 -5.51
C SER A 221 8.99 18.89 -5.33
N LEU A 222 9.03 20.04 -6.02
CA LEU A 222 10.10 21.02 -5.86
C LEU A 222 10.10 21.67 -4.48
N LEU A 223 8.99 21.62 -3.75
CA LEU A 223 8.90 22.13 -2.38
C LEU A 223 9.53 21.18 -1.36
N LEU A 224 9.86 19.94 -1.74
CA LEU A 224 10.54 18.99 -0.87
C LEU A 224 11.94 19.50 -0.54
N ASN A 225 12.35 19.36 0.73
CA ASN A 225 13.71 19.67 1.12
C ASN A 225 14.68 18.61 0.60
N LYS A 226 15.91 19.03 0.34
CA LYS A 226 17.01 18.07 0.20
C LYS A 226 17.36 17.50 1.59
N PRO A 227 17.90 16.27 1.67
CA PRO A 227 18.15 15.60 2.95
C PRO A 227 19.03 16.44 3.90
N ASP A 228 20.06 17.08 3.38
CA ASP A 228 20.99 17.96 4.10
C ASP A 228 20.33 19.24 4.67
N LYS A 229 19.12 19.57 4.22
CA LYS A 229 18.36 20.74 4.67
C LYS A 229 17.20 20.39 5.60
N VAL A 230 16.90 19.11 5.79
CA VAL A 230 15.87 18.68 6.74
C VAL A 230 16.39 18.93 8.15
N GLN A 231 15.53 19.50 9.00
CA GLN A 231 15.81 19.76 10.40
C GLN A 231 14.87 18.90 11.23
N ARG A 232 15.43 17.85 11.85
CA ARG A 232 14.75 17.05 12.84
C ARG A 232 14.79 17.75 14.20
N THR A 233 13.77 17.48 15.01
CA THR A 233 13.60 18.02 16.36
C THR A 233 14.60 17.44 17.36
N ASP A 234 15.13 16.25 17.09
CA ASP A 234 16.25 15.61 17.80
C ASP A 234 17.63 16.19 17.43
N GLY A 235 17.72 17.13 16.48
CA GLY A 235 18.98 17.73 16.02
C GLY A 235 19.82 16.84 15.09
N VAL A 236 19.40 15.61 14.81
CA VAL A 236 20.11 14.67 13.94
C VAL A 236 19.90 15.04 12.47
N LYS A 237 20.99 15.06 11.69
CA LYS A 237 20.90 15.31 10.24
C LYS A 237 20.40 14.07 9.52
N VAL A 238 19.42 14.24 8.65
CA VAL A 238 18.94 13.17 7.76
C VAL A 238 20.06 12.77 6.79
N ARG A 239 20.52 11.51 6.91
CA ARG A 239 21.47 10.90 5.98
C ARG A 239 20.75 9.85 5.14
N LEU A 240 20.44 10.21 3.90
CA LEU A 240 20.12 9.22 2.87
C LEU A 240 21.43 8.68 2.30
N ALA A 241 22.16 7.94 3.11
CA ALA A 241 23.25 7.12 2.61
C ALA A 241 22.65 5.76 2.27
N ILE A 242 22.71 5.39 0.99
CA ILE A 242 22.72 3.97 0.64
C ILE A 242 24.07 3.48 1.18
N THR A 243 24.11 3.08 2.45
CA THR A 243 25.32 2.86 3.25
C THR A 243 26.13 1.67 2.73
N GLU A 244 25.47 0.75 2.04
CA GLU A 244 26.08 -0.42 1.43
C GLU A 244 26.13 -0.33 -0.11
N GLY A 245 27.09 -1.01 -0.73
CA GLY A 245 27.20 -1.04 -2.19
C GLY A 245 25.92 -1.59 -2.86
N SER A 246 25.50 -1.02 -3.99
CA SER A 246 24.28 -1.44 -4.71
C SER A 246 24.23 -2.93 -5.06
N ILE A 247 25.41 -3.56 -5.22
CA ILE A 247 25.54 -5.01 -5.47
C ILE A 247 25.23 -5.82 -4.21
N TYR A 248 25.66 -5.36 -3.04
CA TYR A 248 25.34 -6.00 -1.77
C TYR A 248 23.83 -5.97 -1.52
N GLU A 249 23.21 -4.79 -1.66
CA GLU A 249 21.76 -4.63 -1.49
C GLU A 249 20.97 -5.50 -2.47
N LEU A 250 21.41 -5.56 -3.73
CA LEU A 250 20.80 -6.44 -4.72
C LEU A 250 20.92 -7.92 -4.33
N LYS A 251 22.10 -8.36 -3.86
CA LYS A 251 22.34 -9.75 -3.47
C LYS A 251 21.55 -10.12 -2.21
N ALA A 252 21.49 -9.23 -1.22
CA ALA A 252 20.73 -9.41 0.01
C ALA A 252 19.22 -9.47 -0.28
N THR A 253 18.72 -8.56 -1.09
CA THR A 253 17.32 -8.53 -1.56
C THR A 253 16.98 -9.79 -2.36
N THR A 254 17.88 -10.24 -3.26
CA THR A 254 17.70 -11.48 -4.01
C THR A 254 17.66 -12.70 -3.08
N ARG A 255 18.54 -12.77 -2.08
CA ARG A 255 18.51 -13.85 -1.08
C ARG A 255 17.19 -13.87 -0.31
N LEU A 256 16.68 -12.70 0.06
CA LEU A 256 15.41 -12.54 0.77
C LEU A 256 14.20 -12.96 -0.09
N LEU A 257 14.22 -12.64 -1.39
CA LEU A 257 13.21 -13.11 -2.35
C LEU A 257 13.12 -14.64 -2.38
N PHE A 258 14.27 -15.34 -2.31
CA PHE A 258 14.33 -16.80 -2.27
C PHE A 258 14.26 -17.38 -0.85
N SER A 259 13.95 -16.58 0.18
CA SER A 259 13.72 -17.10 1.52
C SER A 259 12.43 -17.92 1.58
N ARG A 260 12.43 -18.99 2.38
CA ARG A 260 11.27 -19.89 2.54
C ARG A 260 9.99 -19.11 2.85
N ASN A 261 10.06 -18.20 3.82
CA ASN A 261 8.87 -17.49 4.31
C ASN A 261 8.34 -16.51 3.26
N PHE A 262 9.22 -15.80 2.53
CA PHE A 262 8.78 -14.89 1.48
C PHE A 262 8.17 -15.64 0.31
N LEU A 263 8.81 -16.73 -0.17
CA LEU A 263 8.27 -17.55 -1.25
C LEU A 263 6.89 -18.15 -0.93
N LEU A 264 6.66 -18.58 0.32
CA LEU A 264 5.37 -19.09 0.75
C LEU A 264 4.28 -18.01 0.82
N ILE A 265 4.65 -16.74 0.93
CA ILE A 265 3.71 -15.61 0.95
C ILE A 265 3.40 -15.06 -0.44
N ILE A 266 4.22 -15.33 -1.46
CA ILE A 266 3.97 -14.89 -2.84
C ILE A 266 2.55 -15.28 -3.33
N PRO A 267 2.05 -16.51 -3.14
CA PRO A 267 0.67 -16.84 -3.53
C PRO A 267 -0.39 -15.99 -2.82
N LEU A 268 -0.16 -15.62 -1.56
CA LEU A 268 -1.05 -14.76 -0.77
C LEU A 268 -1.01 -13.30 -1.25
N ILE A 269 0.16 -12.80 -1.64
CA ILE A 269 0.32 -11.50 -2.30
C ILE A 269 -0.43 -11.54 -3.63
N ALA A 270 -0.20 -12.59 -4.43
CA ALA A 270 -0.71 -12.70 -5.77
C ALA A 270 -2.24 -12.68 -5.81
N GLN A 271 -2.92 -13.48 -4.98
CA GLN A 271 -4.39 -13.49 -4.95
C GLN A 271 -4.98 -12.14 -4.55
N GLY A 272 -4.32 -11.41 -3.64
CA GLY A 272 -4.82 -10.14 -3.12
C GLY A 272 -4.73 -9.03 -4.17
N VAL A 273 -3.56 -8.88 -4.80
CA VAL A 273 -3.35 -7.80 -5.77
C VAL A 273 -3.85 -8.10 -7.17
N TYR A 274 -4.02 -9.38 -7.53
CA TYR A 274 -4.68 -9.76 -8.79
C TYR A 274 -6.12 -9.21 -8.85
N THR A 275 -6.78 -9.08 -7.70
CA THR A 275 -8.18 -8.63 -7.59
C THR A 275 -8.40 -7.23 -8.16
N GLU A 276 -7.36 -6.37 -8.16
CA GLU A 276 -7.50 -4.97 -8.57
C GLU A 276 -8.02 -4.82 -10.01
N ALA A 277 -7.41 -5.52 -10.97
CA ALA A 277 -7.86 -5.44 -12.36
C ALA A 277 -9.26 -6.07 -12.51
N VAL A 278 -9.55 -7.15 -11.77
CA VAL A 278 -10.84 -7.86 -11.81
C VAL A 278 -11.98 -6.94 -11.34
N MET A 279 -11.82 -6.25 -10.20
CA MET A 279 -12.87 -5.40 -9.66
C MET A 279 -13.16 -4.17 -10.55
N PHE A 280 -12.13 -3.52 -11.08
CA PHE A 280 -12.31 -2.37 -11.98
C PHE A 280 -12.84 -2.77 -13.37
N THR A 281 -12.45 -3.95 -13.85
CA THR A 281 -12.99 -4.52 -15.10
C THR A 281 -14.46 -4.89 -14.95
N PHE A 282 -14.82 -5.58 -13.87
CA PHE A 282 -16.21 -5.91 -13.53
C PHE A 282 -17.07 -4.65 -13.45
N GLN A 283 -16.59 -3.62 -12.76
CA GLN A 283 -17.28 -2.34 -12.67
C GLN A 283 -17.48 -1.70 -14.06
N SER A 284 -16.47 -1.77 -14.95
CA SER A 284 -16.56 -1.22 -16.30
C SER A 284 -17.55 -1.95 -17.20
N LEU A 285 -17.68 -3.27 -17.06
CA LEU A 285 -18.49 -4.10 -17.96
C LEU A 285 -19.98 -4.03 -17.63
N TRP A 286 -20.32 -3.99 -16.34
CA TRP A 286 -21.69 -4.32 -15.89
C TRP A 286 -22.49 -3.13 -15.36
N PHE A 287 -21.93 -1.91 -15.34
CA PHE A 287 -22.59 -0.73 -14.74
C PHE A 287 -22.62 0.49 -15.66
N SER A 288 -23.66 1.32 -15.47
CA SER A 288 -23.78 2.64 -16.10
C SER A 288 -22.68 3.61 -15.63
N VAL A 289 -22.45 4.70 -16.37
CA VAL A 289 -21.44 5.70 -16.01
C VAL A 289 -21.65 6.25 -14.60
N ARG A 290 -22.89 6.64 -14.25
CA ARG A 290 -23.19 7.18 -12.91
C ARG A 290 -23.10 6.13 -11.80
N ALA A 291 -23.48 4.88 -12.07
CA ALA A 291 -23.30 3.78 -11.13
C ALA A 291 -21.82 3.52 -10.81
N ARG A 292 -20.95 3.55 -11.84
CA ARG A 292 -19.50 3.47 -11.64
C ARG A 292 -18.98 4.66 -10.83
N ALA A 293 -19.49 5.86 -11.08
CA ALA A 293 -19.09 7.05 -10.35
C ALA A 293 -19.45 6.98 -8.86
N LEU A 294 -20.66 6.51 -8.55
CA LEU A 294 -21.06 6.23 -7.17
C LEU A 294 -20.11 5.20 -6.54
N GLY A 295 -19.86 4.09 -7.23
CA GLY A 295 -18.96 3.03 -6.79
C GLY A 295 -17.56 3.55 -6.43
N SER A 296 -16.96 4.37 -7.31
CA SER A 296 -15.63 4.95 -7.09
C SER A 296 -15.54 5.77 -5.79
N PHE A 297 -16.61 6.49 -5.44
CA PHE A 297 -16.67 7.33 -4.25
C PHE A 297 -16.90 6.51 -2.97
N VAL A 298 -17.99 5.73 -2.92
CA VAL A 298 -18.37 5.01 -1.69
C VAL A 298 -17.41 3.87 -1.37
N ALA A 299 -16.88 3.19 -2.38
CA ALA A 299 -15.94 2.10 -2.17
C ALA A 299 -14.57 2.61 -1.65
N GLY A 300 -14.16 3.82 -2.04
CA GLY A 300 -12.99 4.48 -1.46
C GLY A 300 -13.15 4.77 0.02
N ILE A 301 -14.33 5.26 0.44
CA ILE A 301 -14.65 5.46 1.87
C ILE A 301 -14.66 4.13 2.62
N ALA A 302 -15.25 3.09 2.04
CA ALA A 302 -15.27 1.77 2.64
C ALA A 302 -13.85 1.21 2.84
N ALA A 303 -12.98 1.34 1.85
CA ALA A 303 -11.57 0.97 1.97
C ALA A 303 -10.91 1.67 3.17
N VAL A 304 -11.08 3.00 3.31
CA VAL A 304 -10.54 3.74 4.48
C VAL A 304 -11.00 3.12 5.78
N ILE A 305 -12.32 2.92 5.93
CA ILE A 305 -12.92 2.41 7.18
C ILE A 305 -12.40 1.00 7.47
N SER A 306 -12.47 0.10 6.49
CA SER A 306 -12.03 -1.29 6.64
C SER A 306 -10.54 -1.38 7.00
N GLY A 307 -9.68 -0.58 6.35
CA GLY A 307 -8.25 -0.53 6.66
C GLY A 307 -7.97 -0.10 8.11
N ASN A 308 -8.65 0.94 8.59
CA ASN A 308 -8.49 1.43 9.96
C ASN A 308 -9.01 0.45 11.01
N LEU A 309 -10.13 -0.24 10.73
CA LEU A 309 -10.66 -1.28 11.60
C LEU A 309 -9.68 -2.45 11.75
N LEU A 310 -9.09 -2.90 10.64
CA LEU A 310 -8.07 -3.95 10.69
C LEU A 310 -6.80 -3.49 11.40
N GLY A 311 -6.32 -2.27 11.13
CA GLY A 311 -5.18 -1.69 11.86
C GLY A 311 -5.43 -1.69 13.38
N THR A 312 -6.60 -1.21 13.81
CA THR A 312 -7.01 -1.20 15.22
C THR A 312 -7.03 -2.61 15.84
N TRP A 313 -7.40 -3.64 15.07
CA TRP A 313 -7.36 -5.03 15.51
C TRP A 313 -5.92 -5.55 15.64
N LEU A 314 -5.11 -5.32 14.61
CA LEU A 314 -3.73 -5.81 14.53
C LEU A 314 -2.81 -5.11 15.53
N ASP A 315 -3.07 -3.85 15.88
CA ASP A 315 -2.28 -3.08 16.86
C ASP A 315 -2.72 -3.27 18.32
N ARG A 316 -3.75 -4.10 18.57
CA ARG A 316 -4.30 -4.29 19.91
C ARG A 316 -3.38 -5.12 20.81
N GLN A 317 -2.49 -4.45 21.55
CA GLN A 317 -1.49 -5.08 22.44
C GLN A 317 -2.07 -5.94 23.57
N LYS A 318 -3.34 -5.75 23.95
CA LYS A 318 -4.02 -6.58 24.96
C LYS A 318 -4.26 -8.02 24.48
N ILE A 319 -4.14 -8.30 23.18
CA ILE A 319 -4.36 -9.62 22.59
C ILE A 319 -3.02 -10.15 22.06
N ALA A 320 -2.72 -11.43 22.31
CA ALA A 320 -1.49 -12.05 21.82
C ALA A 320 -1.34 -11.93 20.29
N LEU A 321 -0.12 -11.66 19.81
CA LEU A 321 0.19 -11.49 18.38
C LEU A 321 -0.30 -12.66 17.52
N LYS A 322 -0.06 -13.90 17.98
CA LYS A 322 -0.54 -15.13 17.32
C LYS A 322 -2.05 -15.15 17.09
N THR A 323 -2.83 -14.64 18.05
CA THR A 323 -4.30 -14.64 17.96
C THR A 323 -4.78 -13.57 16.99
N ARG A 324 -4.16 -12.38 17.02
CA ARG A 324 -4.47 -11.29 16.10
C ARG A 324 -4.17 -11.67 14.65
N ALA A 325 -2.96 -12.17 14.39
CA ALA A 325 -2.52 -12.58 13.06
C ALA A 325 -3.38 -13.72 12.47
N ARG A 326 -3.56 -14.81 13.23
CA ARG A 326 -4.36 -15.96 12.78
C ARG A 326 -5.84 -15.62 12.64
N GLY A 327 -6.39 -14.85 13.58
CA GLY A 327 -7.77 -14.41 13.52
C GLY A 327 -8.07 -13.55 12.29
N ALA A 328 -7.18 -12.59 12.00
CA ALA A 328 -7.27 -11.79 10.78
C ALA A 328 -7.18 -12.66 9.53
N PHE A 329 -6.21 -13.59 9.44
CA PHE A 329 -6.12 -14.51 8.31
C PHE A 329 -7.40 -15.32 8.09
N ILE A 330 -7.93 -15.94 9.14
CA ILE A 330 -9.14 -16.78 9.03
C ILE A 330 -10.32 -15.93 8.58
N VAL A 331 -10.58 -14.80 9.23
CA VAL A 331 -11.72 -13.94 8.88
C VAL A 331 -11.59 -13.39 7.45
N ILE A 332 -10.41 -12.86 7.11
CA ILE A 332 -10.15 -12.26 5.79
C ILE A 332 -10.33 -13.32 4.70
N LEU A 333 -9.62 -14.45 4.78
CA LEU A 333 -9.61 -15.42 3.69
C LEU A 333 -10.92 -16.21 3.61
N THR A 334 -11.58 -16.53 4.72
CA THR A 334 -12.87 -17.25 4.70
C THR A 334 -13.98 -16.41 4.05
N LEU A 335 -14.15 -15.16 4.47
CA LEU A 335 -15.17 -14.29 3.85
C LEU A 335 -14.80 -13.96 2.40
N GLN A 336 -13.51 -13.84 2.07
CA GLN A 336 -13.07 -13.69 0.68
C GLN A 336 -13.53 -14.85 -0.20
N GLY A 337 -13.44 -16.08 0.31
CA GLY A 337 -13.95 -17.27 -0.38
C GLY A 337 -15.45 -17.17 -0.66
N ALA A 338 -16.24 -16.70 0.32
CA ALA A 338 -17.67 -16.47 0.13
C ALA A 338 -17.94 -15.42 -0.96
N TRP A 339 -17.17 -14.32 -0.99
CA TRP A 339 -17.27 -13.32 -2.06
C TRP A 339 -16.91 -13.87 -3.43
N TRP A 340 -15.90 -14.74 -3.54
CA TRP A 340 -15.54 -15.37 -4.82
C TRP A 340 -16.57 -16.39 -5.31
N ILE A 341 -17.20 -17.14 -4.39
CA ILE A 341 -18.31 -18.02 -4.74
C ILE A 341 -19.48 -17.19 -5.29
N TRP A 342 -19.85 -16.12 -4.58
CA TRP A 342 -20.92 -15.24 -5.03
C TRP A 342 -20.59 -14.56 -6.37
N ALA A 343 -19.35 -14.11 -6.53
CA ALA A 343 -18.86 -13.56 -7.79
C ALA A 343 -18.96 -14.53 -8.94
N THR A 344 -18.56 -15.79 -8.73
CA THR A 344 -18.63 -16.85 -9.74
C THR A 344 -20.08 -17.04 -10.24
N ILE A 345 -21.05 -17.04 -9.32
CA ILE A 345 -22.47 -17.12 -9.66
C ILE A 345 -22.90 -15.90 -10.48
N LEU A 346 -22.52 -14.69 -10.02
CA LEU A 346 -22.93 -13.43 -10.67
C LEU A 346 -22.31 -13.24 -12.05
N VAL A 347 -21.01 -13.49 -12.24
CA VAL A 347 -20.39 -13.31 -13.56
C VAL A 347 -20.90 -14.32 -14.57
N ASN A 348 -21.27 -15.54 -14.15
CA ASN A 348 -21.91 -16.51 -15.03
C ASN A 348 -23.32 -16.08 -15.45
N ASP A 349 -24.10 -15.47 -14.54
CA ASP A 349 -25.39 -14.85 -14.85
C ASP A 349 -25.23 -13.67 -15.81
N PHE A 350 -24.28 -12.77 -15.53
CA PHE A 350 -24.05 -11.55 -16.31
C PHE A 350 -23.47 -11.85 -17.70
N HIS A 351 -22.63 -12.88 -17.82
CA HIS A 351 -22.09 -13.32 -19.11
C HIS A 351 -23.19 -13.79 -20.07
N LYS A 352 -24.27 -14.38 -19.53
CA LYS A 352 -25.44 -14.81 -20.32
C LYS A 352 -26.41 -13.67 -20.61
N SER A 353 -26.77 -12.92 -19.58
CA SER A 353 -27.80 -11.87 -19.66
C SER A 353 -27.30 -10.53 -20.22
N ARG A 354 -25.99 -10.32 -20.24
CA ARG A 354 -25.31 -9.10 -20.71
C ARG A 354 -25.93 -7.79 -20.16
N PRO A 355 -26.11 -7.66 -18.83
CA PRO A 355 -26.77 -6.50 -18.25
C PRO A 355 -25.86 -5.26 -18.27
N THR A 356 -26.47 -4.09 -18.16
CA THR A 356 -25.79 -2.86 -17.74
C THR A 356 -26.66 -2.22 -16.67
N TYR A 357 -26.29 -2.40 -15.41
CA TYR A 357 -27.08 -1.89 -14.29
C TYR A 357 -26.80 -0.41 -14.03
N ASP A 358 -27.86 0.36 -14.00
CA ASP A 358 -27.92 1.66 -13.36
C ASP A 358 -28.38 1.54 -11.90
N TRP A 359 -28.10 2.54 -11.05
CA TRP A 359 -28.47 2.49 -9.63
C TRP A 359 -29.99 2.46 -9.36
N VAL A 360 -30.82 2.75 -10.38
CA VAL A 360 -32.29 2.62 -10.28
C VAL A 360 -32.81 1.25 -10.72
N ASP A 361 -31.96 0.42 -11.32
CA ASP A 361 -32.39 -0.83 -11.92
C ASP A 361 -32.56 -1.93 -10.89
N ALA A 362 -33.60 -2.75 -11.08
CA ALA A 362 -33.78 -3.97 -10.32
C ALA A 362 -32.61 -4.92 -10.58
N GLY A 363 -31.86 -5.27 -9.53
CA GLY A 363 -30.66 -6.11 -9.64
C GLY A 363 -29.33 -5.35 -9.57
N PHE A 364 -29.34 -4.01 -9.53
CA PHE A 364 -28.13 -3.23 -9.26
C PHE A 364 -27.45 -3.66 -7.96
N GLY A 365 -28.24 -3.84 -6.90
CA GLY A 365 -27.74 -4.15 -5.56
C GLY A 365 -26.86 -5.40 -5.48
N LYS A 366 -27.19 -6.47 -6.22
CA LYS A 366 -26.39 -7.72 -6.19
C LYS A 366 -24.98 -7.53 -6.75
N GLY A 367 -24.85 -6.85 -7.89
CA GLY A 367 -23.54 -6.58 -8.48
C GLY A 367 -22.79 -5.51 -7.71
N PHE A 368 -23.48 -4.44 -7.30
CA PHE A 368 -22.84 -3.30 -6.66
C PHE A 368 -22.32 -3.65 -5.27
N ALA A 369 -23.07 -4.44 -4.49
CA ALA A 369 -22.62 -4.93 -3.20
C ALA A 369 -21.37 -5.83 -3.33
N LEU A 370 -21.31 -6.68 -4.35
CA LEU A 370 -20.10 -7.47 -4.62
C LEU A 370 -18.90 -6.57 -4.92
N PHE A 371 -19.05 -5.61 -5.84
CA PHE A 371 -17.98 -4.66 -6.17
C PHE A 371 -17.51 -3.87 -4.94
N PHE A 372 -18.45 -3.35 -4.16
CA PHE A 372 -18.18 -2.62 -2.93
C PHE A 372 -17.40 -3.46 -1.91
N MET A 373 -17.82 -4.72 -1.72
CA MET A 373 -17.12 -5.65 -0.84
C MET A 373 -15.73 -6.00 -1.37
N TRP A 374 -15.54 -6.18 -2.68
CA TRP A 374 -14.21 -6.42 -3.25
C TRP A 374 -13.22 -5.29 -3.00
N VAL A 375 -13.64 -4.03 -3.14
CA VAL A 375 -12.74 -2.89 -2.86
C VAL A 375 -12.36 -2.84 -1.37
N ALA A 376 -13.32 -3.03 -0.48
CA ALA A 376 -13.05 -3.10 0.96
C ALA A 376 -12.13 -4.28 1.31
N TRP A 377 -12.35 -5.44 0.69
CA TRP A 377 -11.57 -6.65 0.93
C TRP A 377 -10.18 -6.62 0.33
N PHE A 378 -10.03 -5.95 -0.81
CA PHE A 378 -8.73 -5.62 -1.39
C PHE A 378 -7.92 -4.81 -0.40
N GLN A 379 -8.50 -3.76 0.20
CA GLN A 379 -7.81 -2.94 1.19
C GLN A 379 -7.44 -3.72 2.46
N LEU A 380 -8.32 -4.61 2.94
CA LEU A 380 -8.03 -5.48 4.08
C LEU A 380 -6.87 -6.45 3.78
N ASN A 381 -6.90 -7.12 2.62
CA ASN A 381 -5.79 -7.97 2.18
C ASN A 381 -4.50 -7.17 2.09
N TYR A 382 -4.56 -5.98 1.50
CA TYR A 382 -3.42 -5.09 1.33
C TYR A 382 -2.77 -4.76 2.67
N MET A 383 -3.54 -4.22 3.62
CA MET A 383 -3.02 -3.89 4.96
C MET A 383 -2.54 -5.13 5.74
N TYR A 384 -3.25 -6.25 5.60
CA TYR A 384 -2.85 -7.50 6.24
C TYR A 384 -1.51 -8.04 5.71
N LEU A 385 -1.28 -7.96 4.40
CA LEU A 385 -0.01 -8.36 3.77
C LEU A 385 1.16 -7.52 4.27
N TYR A 386 0.98 -6.20 4.41
CA TYR A 386 2.00 -5.33 5.00
C TYR A 386 2.33 -5.72 6.43
N PHE A 387 1.31 -6.03 7.24
CA PHE A 387 1.51 -6.53 8.60
C PHE A 387 2.30 -7.86 8.60
N VAL A 388 1.86 -8.84 7.80
CA VAL A 388 2.53 -10.16 7.72
C VAL A 388 3.99 -10.03 7.30
N VAL A 389 4.26 -9.24 6.26
CA VAL A 389 5.61 -8.97 5.77
C VAL A 389 6.45 -8.22 6.81
N GLY A 390 5.83 -7.30 7.55
CA GLY A 390 6.47 -6.61 8.67
C GLY A 390 6.85 -7.55 9.83
N GLU A 391 6.11 -8.62 10.05
CA GLU A 391 6.43 -9.66 11.04
C GLU A 391 7.47 -10.69 10.56
N LEU A 392 7.90 -10.62 9.30
CA LEU A 392 8.96 -11.49 8.78
C LEU A 392 10.36 -10.91 8.87
N ALA A 393 10.50 -9.58 8.87
CA ALA A 393 11.80 -8.94 8.88
C ALA A 393 12.47 -9.00 10.26
N GLY A 394 13.72 -9.43 10.38
CA GLY A 394 14.45 -9.43 11.64
C GLY A 394 15.08 -8.08 12.01
N THR A 395 15.48 -7.30 11.00
CA THR A 395 16.18 -6.02 11.19
C THR A 395 15.50 -4.89 10.41
N PRO A 396 15.77 -3.61 10.74
CA PRO A 396 15.26 -2.47 9.98
C PRO A 396 15.64 -2.53 8.49
N GLU A 397 16.86 -2.95 8.16
CA GLU A 397 17.30 -3.08 6.77
C GLU A 397 16.55 -4.21 6.04
N GLU A 398 16.29 -5.33 6.72
CA GLU A 398 15.48 -6.40 6.17
C GLU A 398 14.03 -5.97 5.95
N LEU A 399 13.48 -5.12 6.84
CA LEU A 399 12.14 -4.54 6.70
C LEU A 399 12.02 -3.69 5.42
N ILE A 400 13.06 -2.91 5.11
CA ILE A 400 13.11 -2.09 3.88
C ILE A 400 13.16 -3.00 2.65
N ARG A 401 14.03 -4.02 2.67
CA ARG A 401 14.18 -4.96 1.54
C ARG A 401 12.88 -5.74 1.31
N ILE A 402 12.25 -6.25 2.37
CA ILE A 402 11.02 -7.05 2.25
C ILE A 402 9.83 -6.21 1.78
N ALA A 403 9.74 -4.93 2.20
CA ALA A 403 8.74 -4.00 1.71
C ALA A 403 8.93 -3.67 0.22
N GLY A 404 10.19 -3.50 -0.22
CA GLY A 404 10.54 -3.33 -1.63
C GLY A 404 10.21 -4.57 -2.47
N LEU A 405 10.49 -5.76 -1.96
CA LEU A 405 10.14 -7.03 -2.61
C LEU A 405 8.62 -7.21 -2.70
N LEU A 406 7.88 -6.91 -1.63
CA LEU A 406 6.42 -6.92 -1.64
C LEU A 406 5.91 -6.06 -2.79
N ARG A 407 6.33 -4.79 -2.86
CA ARG A 407 5.94 -3.86 -3.94
C ARG A 407 6.29 -4.39 -5.33
N ALA A 408 7.47 -5.00 -5.51
CA ALA A 408 7.90 -5.56 -6.78
C ALA A 408 7.02 -6.75 -7.23
N VAL A 409 6.74 -7.68 -6.31
CA VAL A 409 5.85 -8.82 -6.56
C VAL A 409 4.42 -8.36 -6.83
N GLU A 410 3.92 -7.40 -6.06
CA GLU A 410 2.60 -6.78 -6.28
C GLU A 410 2.49 -6.25 -7.72
N SER A 411 3.49 -5.47 -8.14
CA SER A 411 3.56 -4.87 -9.46
C SER A 411 3.58 -5.92 -10.57
N ALA A 412 4.38 -6.97 -10.41
CA ALA A 412 4.46 -8.06 -11.39
C ALA A 412 3.12 -8.79 -11.53
N VAL A 413 2.43 -9.07 -10.42
CA VAL A 413 1.12 -9.73 -10.44
C VAL A 413 0.05 -8.80 -11.03
N GLN A 414 0.06 -7.50 -10.69
CA GLN A 414 -0.86 -6.53 -11.29
C GLN A 414 -0.64 -6.43 -12.80
N ALA A 415 0.61 -6.45 -13.27
CA ALA A 415 0.91 -6.46 -14.71
C ALA A 415 0.26 -7.66 -15.41
N VAL A 416 0.39 -8.86 -14.83
CA VAL A 416 -0.25 -10.08 -15.32
C VAL A 416 -1.77 -9.98 -15.24
N SER A 417 -2.32 -9.47 -14.14
CA SER A 417 -3.76 -9.35 -13.94
C SER A 417 -4.40 -8.41 -14.96
N TYR A 418 -3.87 -7.20 -15.13
CA TYR A 418 -4.34 -6.26 -16.15
C TYR A 418 -4.10 -6.81 -17.56
N GLY A 419 -2.97 -7.45 -17.82
CA GLY A 419 -2.67 -8.06 -19.12
C GLY A 419 -3.70 -9.13 -19.49
N LEU A 420 -4.02 -10.03 -18.57
CA LEU A 420 -5.03 -11.06 -18.77
C LEU A 420 -6.45 -10.46 -18.91
N ASN A 421 -6.81 -9.49 -18.08
CA ASN A 421 -8.10 -8.79 -18.17
C ASN A 421 -8.20 -7.84 -19.40
N SER A 422 -7.17 -7.70 -20.21
CA SER A 422 -7.28 -7.06 -21.53
C SER A 422 -7.93 -8.00 -22.57
N ILE A 423 -7.98 -9.31 -22.30
CA ILE A 423 -8.59 -10.32 -23.16
C ILE A 423 -10.09 -10.43 -22.81
N PRO A 424 -11.02 -10.28 -23.78
CA PRO A 424 -12.46 -10.20 -23.50
C PRO A 424 -13.04 -11.34 -22.65
N ILE A 425 -12.72 -12.60 -22.96
CA ILE A 425 -13.26 -13.74 -22.22
C ILE A 425 -12.75 -13.80 -20.77
N ILE A 426 -11.51 -13.35 -20.55
CA ILE A 426 -10.95 -13.24 -19.21
C ILE A 426 -11.61 -12.09 -18.46
N ALA A 427 -11.74 -10.92 -19.10
CA ALA A 427 -12.40 -9.75 -18.51
C ALA A 427 -13.84 -10.05 -18.06
N ASP A 428 -14.59 -10.81 -18.87
CA ASP A 428 -15.99 -11.13 -18.62
C ASP A 428 -16.17 -12.09 -17.43
N ILE A 429 -15.40 -13.18 -17.41
CA ILE A 429 -15.58 -14.29 -16.44
C ILE A 429 -14.25 -14.87 -15.95
N GLY A 430 -13.25 -15.00 -16.82
CA GLY A 430 -12.04 -15.76 -16.51
C GLY A 430 -11.20 -15.15 -15.38
N GLY A 431 -11.17 -13.82 -15.26
CA GLY A 431 -10.43 -13.11 -14.22
C GLY A 431 -10.95 -13.45 -12.82
N VAL A 432 -12.27 -13.59 -12.66
CA VAL A 432 -12.89 -14.02 -11.40
C VAL A 432 -12.51 -15.46 -11.06
N TYR A 433 -12.58 -16.38 -12.03
CA TYR A 433 -12.22 -17.78 -11.80
C TYR A 433 -10.73 -17.95 -11.49
N LEU A 434 -9.86 -17.25 -12.22
CA LEU A 434 -8.43 -17.25 -11.97
C LEU A 434 -8.11 -16.71 -10.58
N ASN A 435 -8.72 -15.58 -10.17
CA ASN A 435 -8.48 -15.05 -8.83
C ASN A 435 -9.02 -16.00 -7.75
N PHE A 436 -10.16 -16.67 -7.99
CA PHE A 436 -10.69 -17.65 -7.05
C PHE A 436 -9.76 -18.87 -6.89
N CYS A 437 -9.18 -19.35 -7.99
CA CYS A 437 -8.13 -20.38 -7.97
C CYS A 437 -6.89 -19.91 -7.20
N LEU A 438 -6.42 -18.68 -7.46
CA LEU A 438 -5.28 -18.09 -6.75
C LEU A 438 -5.55 -17.99 -5.24
N TRP A 439 -6.76 -17.59 -4.86
CA TRP A 439 -7.19 -17.58 -3.46
C TRP A 439 -7.06 -18.97 -2.84
N GLY A 440 -7.58 -20.02 -3.49
CA GLY A 440 -7.50 -21.40 -3.01
C GLY A 440 -6.05 -21.89 -2.87
N ILE A 441 -5.21 -21.62 -3.88
CA ILE A 441 -3.77 -21.96 -3.87
C ILE A 441 -3.05 -21.24 -2.73
N SER A 442 -3.46 -20.01 -2.38
CA SER A 442 -2.79 -19.21 -1.36
C SER A 442 -3.03 -19.67 0.08
N LEU A 443 -4.11 -20.41 0.35
CA LEU A 443 -4.54 -20.75 1.71
C LEU A 443 -3.48 -21.54 2.48
N LEU A 444 -2.99 -22.62 1.88
CA LEU A 444 -1.99 -23.48 2.50
C LEU A 444 -0.62 -22.79 2.69
N PRO A 445 0.03 -22.26 1.64
CA PRO A 445 1.34 -21.64 1.79
C PRO A 445 1.28 -20.38 2.66
N GLY A 446 0.21 -19.59 2.58
CA GLY A 446 -0.04 -18.50 3.52
C GLY A 446 -0.13 -18.99 4.96
N TRP A 447 -1.01 -19.98 5.24
CA TRP A 447 -1.17 -20.50 6.60
C TRP A 447 0.12 -21.06 7.21
N LEU A 448 0.98 -21.68 6.39
CA LEU A 448 2.28 -22.19 6.85
C LEU A 448 3.16 -21.10 7.45
N VAL A 449 3.05 -19.86 6.96
CA VAL A 449 3.80 -18.72 7.52
C VAL A 449 3.01 -18.05 8.65
N ILE A 450 1.72 -17.78 8.45
CA ILE A 450 0.90 -17.08 9.46
C ILE A 450 0.87 -17.83 10.80
N LYS A 451 0.86 -19.18 10.78
CA LYS A 451 0.85 -19.97 12.01
C LYS A 451 2.13 -19.81 12.83
N GLU A 452 3.25 -19.43 12.20
CA GLU A 452 4.56 -19.27 12.84
C GLU A 452 4.71 -17.89 13.53
N ILE A 453 3.91 -16.90 13.13
CA ILE A 453 3.90 -15.53 13.71
C ILE A 453 3.47 -15.56 15.19
N GLY A 454 4.26 -14.93 16.06
CA GLY A 454 4.02 -14.93 17.51
C GLY A 454 4.26 -16.29 18.18
N VAL A 455 4.94 -17.22 17.49
CA VAL A 455 5.38 -18.53 18.03
C VAL A 455 6.84 -18.77 17.67
N SER A 456 7.15 -19.44 16.56
CA SER A 456 8.53 -19.76 16.15
C SER A 456 9.24 -18.55 15.54
N LEU A 457 8.49 -17.63 14.92
CA LEU A 457 9.03 -16.37 14.43
C LEU A 457 9.17 -15.31 15.53
N GLY A 458 8.58 -15.52 16.71
CA GLY A 458 8.57 -14.52 17.78
C GLY A 458 7.73 -13.28 17.41
N ASP A 459 8.02 -12.17 18.09
CA ASP A 459 7.48 -10.84 17.79
C ASP A 459 8.62 -10.00 17.21
N LYS A 460 8.82 -10.16 15.90
CA LYS A 460 9.95 -9.54 15.18
C LYS A 460 9.86 -8.03 15.22
N LYS A 461 8.65 -7.48 15.28
CA LYS A 461 8.44 -6.03 15.43
C LYS A 461 8.98 -5.52 16.76
N MET A 462 8.59 -6.14 17.88
CA MET A 462 9.11 -5.74 19.19
C MET A 462 10.61 -5.99 19.34
N GLU A 463 11.15 -7.06 18.74
CA GLU A 463 12.60 -7.30 18.73
C GLU A 463 13.35 -6.15 18.05
N ARG A 464 12.88 -5.67 16.90
CA ARG A 464 13.46 -4.51 16.19
C ARG A 464 13.37 -3.24 17.02
N GLU A 465 12.19 -2.94 17.58
CA GLU A 465 11.97 -1.73 18.40
C GLU A 465 12.87 -1.72 19.65
N ARG A 466 13.16 -2.88 20.25
CA ARG A 466 14.09 -2.99 21.38
C ARG A 466 15.54 -2.72 20.96
N VAL A 467 15.98 -3.31 19.86
CA VAL A 467 17.37 -3.13 19.36
C VAL A 467 17.61 -1.67 18.93
N GLU A 468 16.63 -1.02 18.31
CA GLU A 468 16.72 0.40 17.98
C GLU A 468 16.81 1.26 19.25
N GLY A 469 15.97 1.00 20.26
CA GLY A 469 16.03 1.72 21.54
C GLY A 469 17.34 1.51 22.31
N GLU A 470 17.94 0.31 22.26
CA GLU A 470 19.24 0.04 22.88
C GLU A 470 20.39 0.77 22.17
N ASN A 471 20.36 0.84 20.84
CA ASN A 471 21.34 1.57 20.05
C ASN A 471 21.26 3.08 20.31
N GLU A 472 20.06 3.65 20.38
CA GLU A 472 19.86 5.06 20.74
C GLU A 472 20.44 5.39 22.13
N VAL A 473 20.19 4.54 23.14
CA VAL A 473 20.76 4.72 24.49
C VAL A 473 22.29 4.60 24.50
N SER A 474 22.87 3.79 23.61
CA SER A 474 24.32 3.62 23.50
C SER A 474 25.01 4.79 22.79
N ASP A 475 24.38 5.38 21.77
CA ASP A 475 24.85 6.57 21.05
C ASP A 475 24.73 7.84 21.91
N VAL A 476 23.75 7.87 22.82
CA VAL A 476 23.62 8.94 23.83
C VAL A 476 24.69 8.83 24.93
N LYS A 477 25.14 7.61 25.27
CA LYS A 477 26.20 7.39 26.29
C LYS A 477 27.63 7.54 25.76
N SER A 478 27.83 7.55 24.45
CA SER A 478 29.14 7.65 23.78
C SER A 478 29.45 9.05 23.23
N ASN A 479 28.50 9.98 23.33
CA ASN A 479 28.71 11.43 23.23
C ASN A 479 28.74 12.06 24.63
#